data_AF-A0A535AI35-F1
#
_entry.id   AF-A0A535AI35-F1
#
_cell.length_a   1.000
_cell.length_b   1.000
_cell.length_c   1.000
_cell.angle_alpha   90.00
_cell.angle_beta   90.00
_cell.angle_gamma   90.00
#
_symmetry.space_group_name_H-M   'P 1'
#
loop_
_entity.id
_entity.type
_entity.pdbx_description
1 polymer ?
#
loop_
_entity_poly.entity_id
_entity_poly.type
_entity_poly.pdbx_seq_one_letter_code
_entity_poly.pdbx_strand_id
1 'polypeptide(L)' 'TGEHGIGLEKRENIRYVFSDDDLEVMDRVRRVFDPHILMNPGKIFPGNGLQPSAVRYPPGYSRRQAVAGGEDLWV' A
#
# COMPACT_ATOMS: atom_id res chain seq x y z
N THR A 1 -9.16 -2.07 9.47
CA THR A 1 -10.34 -2.43 8.65
C THR A 1 -10.89 -3.69 9.28
N GLY A 2 -12.22 -3.88 9.35
CA GLY A 2 -12.81 -4.94 10.19
C GLY A 2 -12.19 -6.32 9.96
N GLU A 3 -11.98 -6.71 8.70
CA GLU A 3 -11.46 -8.05 8.34
C GLU A 3 -10.57 -8.03 7.08
N HIS A 4 -10.83 -7.12 6.14
CA HIS A 4 -10.26 -7.16 4.78
C HIS A 4 -8.85 -6.56 4.61
N GLY A 5 -8.16 -6.22 5.69
CA GLY A 5 -6.82 -5.61 5.63
C GLY A 5 -6.75 -4.22 4.98
N ILE A 6 -5.53 -3.72 4.76
CA ILE A 6 -5.25 -2.39 4.19
C ILE A 6 -4.71 -2.55 2.77
N GLY A 7 -5.57 -2.26 1.79
CA GLY A 7 -5.27 -2.28 0.36
C GLY A 7 -4.62 -0.99 -0.16
N LEU A 8 -4.85 -0.69 -1.44
CA LEU A 8 -4.41 0.59 -2.03
C LEU A 8 -5.41 1.69 -1.64
N GLU A 9 -6.68 1.32 -1.59
CA GLU A 9 -7.82 2.19 -1.36
C GLU A 9 -7.93 2.68 0.08
N LYS A 10 -7.40 1.93 1.05
CA LYS A 10 -7.46 2.26 2.50
C LYS A 10 -6.14 2.75 3.07
N ARG A 11 -5.11 2.86 2.23
CA ARG A 11 -3.73 3.12 2.64
C ARG A 11 -3.56 4.48 3.32
N GLU A 12 -4.21 5.52 2.79
CA GLU A 12 -4.14 6.87 3.36
C GLU A 12 -4.85 6.99 4.72
N ASN A 13 -5.74 6.04 5.03
CA ASN A 13 -6.53 6.04 6.27
C ASN A 13 -5.78 5.38 7.44
N ILE A 14 -4.59 4.81 7.21
CA ILE A 14 -3.86 4.09 8.26
C ILE A 14 -3.47 4.98 9.45
N ARG A 15 -3.26 6.28 9.20
CA ARG A 15 -2.94 7.29 10.21
C ARG A 15 -4.09 7.63 11.17
N TYR A 16 -5.32 7.18 10.89
CA TYR A 16 -6.42 7.32 11.84
C TYR A 16 -6.34 6.33 13.00
N VAL A 17 -5.52 5.28 12.87
CA VAL A 17 -5.43 4.18 13.85
C VAL A 17 -4.03 4.09 14.44
N PHE A 18 -2.99 4.36 13.64
CA PHE A 18 -1.60 4.20 14.04
C PHE A 18 -0.87 5.53 14.02
N SER A 19 -0.03 5.74 15.03
CA SER A 19 0.88 6.87 15.09
C SER A 19 2.04 6.72 14.09
N ASP A 20 2.77 7.80 13.84
CA ASP A 20 3.96 7.73 12.98
C ASP A 20 5.04 6.81 13.58
N ASP A 21 5.16 6.74 14.91
CA ASP A 21 6.09 5.83 15.61
C ASP A 21 5.71 4.35 15.39
N ASP A 22 4.42 4.03 15.45
CA ASP A 22 3.93 2.67 15.15
C ASP A 22 4.27 2.27 13.72
N LEU A 23 4.02 3.19 12.77
CA LEU A 23 4.30 2.97 11.35
C LEU A 23 5.80 2.78 11.09
N GLU A 24 6.66 3.50 11.82
CA GLU A 24 8.11 3.31 11.73
C GLU A 24 8.52 1.91 12.20
N VAL A 25 7.99 1.44 13.33
CA VAL A 25 8.27 0.09 13.83
C VAL A 25 7.80 -0.98 12.84
N MET A 26 6.61 -0.82 12.26
CA MET A 26 6.09 -1.72 11.23
C MET A 26 6.98 -1.77 9.99
N ASP A 27 7.49 -0.63 9.50
CA ASP A 27 8.40 -0.59 8.34
C ASP A 27 9.76 -1.21 8.68
N ARG A 28 10.28 -1.02 9.90
CA ARG A 28 11.51 -1.68 10.36
C ARG A 28 11.38 -3.20 10.34
N VAL A 29 10.28 -3.74 10.87
CA VAL A 29 10.01 -5.19 10.81
C VAL A 29 9.90 -5.66 9.36
N ARG A 30 9.17 -4.93 8.50
CA ARG A 30 9.07 -5.28 7.07
C ARG A 30 10.44 -5.37 6.41
N ARG A 31 11.33 -4.41 6.64
CA ARG A 31 12.66 -4.36 6.00
C ARG A 31 13.58 -5.51 6.38
N VAL A 32 13.35 -6.17 7.50
CA VAL A 32 14.10 -7.40 7.87
C VAL A 32 13.82 -8.52 6.87
N PHE A 33 12.59 -8.62 6.39
CA PHE A 33 12.15 -9.68 5.48
C PHE A 33 12.12 -9.26 4.01
N ASP A 34 11.88 -7.97 3.74
CA ASP A 34 11.75 -7.40 2.41
C ASP A 34 12.64 -6.13 2.25
N PRO A 35 13.97 -6.28 2.31
CA PRO A 35 14.90 -5.14 2.25
C PRO A 35 14.85 -4.39 0.91
N HIS A 36 14.33 -5.04 -0.14
CA HIS A 36 14.24 -4.48 -1.50
C HIS A 36 12.81 -4.05 -1.88
N ILE A 37 11.84 -4.17 -0.96
CA ILE A 37 10.45 -3.73 -1.15
C ILE A 37 9.80 -4.40 -2.37
N LEU A 38 9.98 -5.72 -2.50
CA LEU A 38 9.41 -6.53 -3.59
C LEU A 38 8.04 -7.09 -3.23
N MET A 39 7.73 -7.25 -1.94
CA MET A 39 6.47 -7.82 -1.47
C MET A 39 5.38 -6.75 -1.46
N ASN A 40 4.47 -6.81 -2.44
CA ASN A 40 3.29 -5.95 -2.54
C ASN A 40 3.61 -4.44 -2.44
N PRO A 41 4.44 -3.91 -3.35
CA PRO A 41 4.89 -2.53 -3.28
C PRO A 41 3.72 -1.54 -3.35
N GLY A 42 3.78 -0.52 -2.50
CA GLY A 42 2.77 0.54 -2.43
C GLY A 42 1.50 0.19 -1.66
N LYS A 43 1.42 -0.95 -0.98
CA LYS A 43 0.35 -1.28 -0.01
C LYS A 43 0.73 -0.83 1.41
N ILE A 44 -0.26 -0.75 2.31
CA ILE A 44 -0.16 -0.46 3.75
C ILE A 44 0.30 0.96 4.11
N PHE A 45 1.44 1.44 3.58
CA PHE A 45 2.06 2.70 4.02
C PHE A 45 1.70 3.93 3.18
N PRO A 46 1.60 5.14 3.75
CA PRO A 46 1.34 6.40 3.03
C PRO A 46 2.31 6.62 1.84
N GLY A 47 1.84 7.24 0.75
CA GLY A 47 2.66 7.45 -0.46
C GLY A 47 3.67 8.60 -0.30
N ASN A 48 3.50 9.39 0.76
CA ASN A 48 4.20 10.63 1.08
C ASN A 48 5.18 10.49 2.28
N GLY A 49 5.60 9.26 2.65
CA GLY A 49 6.72 8.92 3.57
C GLY A 49 6.62 7.45 4.05
N LEU A 50 7.66 6.58 4.22
CA LEU A 50 9.10 6.67 4.62
C LEU A 50 10.17 6.31 3.54
N GLN A 51 9.81 6.11 2.27
CA GLN A 51 10.69 6.24 1.08
C GLN A 51 9.77 6.30 -0.15
N PRO A 52 10.14 7.00 -1.24
CA PRO A 52 9.24 7.21 -2.36
C PRO A 52 8.96 5.90 -3.09
N SER A 53 7.75 5.80 -3.61
CA SER A 53 7.29 4.74 -4.50
C SER A 53 8.09 4.74 -5.80
N ALA A 54 9.35 4.29 -5.77
CA ALA A 54 10.14 3.96 -6.94
C ALA A 54 9.77 2.54 -7.43
N VAL A 55 8.47 2.25 -7.51
CA VAL A 55 8.00 1.02 -8.16
C VAL A 55 8.30 1.16 -9.65
N ARG A 56 9.50 0.75 -10.03
CA ARG A 56 9.88 0.60 -11.42
C ARG A 56 9.21 -0.67 -11.90
N TYR A 57 7.99 -0.53 -12.40
CA TYR A 57 7.28 -1.65 -13.00
C TYR A 57 8.16 -2.25 -14.12
N PRO A 58 8.35 -3.58 -14.16
CA PRO A 58 9.04 -4.20 -15.28
C PRO A 58 8.31 -3.86 -16.59
N PRO A 59 9.04 -3.77 -17.72
CA PRO A 59 8.42 -3.55 -19.02
C PRO A 59 7.31 -4.59 -19.25
N GLY A 60 6.08 -4.12 -19.49
CA GLY A 60 4.91 -4.98 -19.72
C GLY A 60 3.86 -5.00 -18.61
N TYR A 61 4.08 -4.36 -17.46
CA TYR A 61 3.04 -4.19 -16.45
C TYR A 61 2.05 -3.09 -16.86
N SER A 62 0.98 -3.45 -17.58
CA SER A 62 -0.09 -2.50 -17.89
C SER A 62 -0.91 -2.23 -16.64
N ARG A 63 -0.86 -0.98 -16.15
CA ARG A 63 -1.84 -0.47 -15.20
C ARG A 63 -3.19 -0.56 -15.93
N ARG A 64 -4.01 -1.58 -15.66
CA ARG A 64 -5.43 -1.48 -16.01
C ARG A 64 -5.91 -0.21 -15.31
N GLN A 65 -6.30 0.78 -16.11
CA GLN A 65 -7.05 1.92 -15.59
C GLN A 65 -8.22 1.32 -14.81
N ALA A 66 -8.29 1.61 -13.51
CA ALA A 66 -9.54 1.45 -12.79
C ALA A 66 -10.54 2.31 -13.56
N VAL A 67 -11.40 1.64 -14.33
CA VAL A 67 -12.42 2.29 -15.13
C VAL A 67 -13.35 2.95 -14.11
N ALA A 68 -13.39 4.27 -14.12
CA ALA A 68 -14.39 5.01 -13.39
C ALA A 68 -15.75 4.71 -14.05
N GLY A 69 -16.63 3.99 -13.36
CA GLY A 69 -18.03 3.87 -13.78
C GLY A 69 -18.72 2.60 -13.32
N GLY A 70 -19.82 2.78 -12.61
CA GLY A 70 -20.86 1.76 -12.45
C GLY A 70 -21.05 1.32 -11.00
N GLU A 71 -22.13 1.82 -10.41
CA GLU A 71 -22.79 1.17 -9.27
C GLU A 71 -22.97 -0.35 -9.46
N ASP A 72 -22.95 -1.08 -8.36
CA ASP A 72 -23.30 -2.51 -8.21
C ASP A 72 -22.41 -3.57 -8.87
N LEU A 73 -21.35 -3.98 -8.16
CA LEU A 73 -21.05 -5.41 -7.99
C LEU A 73 -20.10 -5.65 -6.81
N TRP A 74 -20.64 -6.13 -5.69
CA TRP A 74 -19.87 -6.78 -4.64
C TRP A 74 -20.05 -8.30 -4.76
N VAL A 75 -18.99 -8.99 -5.17
CA VAL A 75 -18.71 -10.40 -4.82
C VAL A 75 -17.28 -10.44 -4.29
#